data_AF-A0ABD2YSI7-F1
#
_entry.id   AF-A0ABD2YSI7-F1
#
_cell.length_a   1.000
_cell.length_b   1.000
_cell.length_c   1.000
_cell.angle_alpha   90.00
_cell.angle_beta   90.00
_cell.angle_gamma   90.00
#
_symmetry.space_group_name_H-M   'P 1'
#
loop_
_entity.id
_entity.type
_entity.pdbx_description
1 polymer ?
#
loop_
_entity_poly.entity_id
_entity_poly.type
_entity_poly.pdbx_seq_one_letter_code
_entity_poly.pdbx_strand_id
1 'polypeptide(L)'
;MVPVSIPHPDKFPPSLKKLTLIGSHVSWQEMSIIGSLPKLEVLKIKDNFFSGPRWETCEGGFLHLKFLKLSHLDLQEWIATADDFPSLERLVLNGCFDLAEIPSAIGDICTLQAIEVYRSSKSPVDSARQIEESQRSWGNDELKLFIYPHFQEDTSF
;
A
#
# COMPACT_ATOMS: atom_id res chain seq x y z
N MET A 1 0.06 -28.84 -5.80
CA MET A 1 0.78 -27.84 -4.99
C MET A 1 -0.12 -27.49 -3.83
N VAL A 2 0.36 -27.54 -2.59
CA VAL A 2 -0.46 -27.14 -1.43
C VAL A 2 -0.62 -25.62 -1.52
N PRO A 3 -1.84 -25.05 -1.42
CA PRO A 3 -1.98 -23.60 -1.37
C PRO A 3 -1.18 -23.09 -0.17
N VAL A 4 -0.26 -22.15 -0.41
CA VAL A 4 0.44 -21.46 0.68
C VAL A 4 -0.61 -20.61 1.38
N SER A 5 -0.73 -20.82 2.69
CA SER A 5 -1.64 -20.06 3.56
C SER A 5 -0.83 -19.30 4.60
N ILE A 6 -1.30 -18.11 4.96
CA ILE A 6 -0.72 -17.35 6.07
C ILE A 6 -1.10 -18.03 7.38
N PRO A 7 -0.13 -18.27 8.29
CA PRO A 7 -0.43 -18.81 9.61
C PRO A 7 -1.43 -17.94 10.36
N HIS A 8 -2.23 -18.54 11.25
CA HIS A 8 -3.14 -17.79 12.11
C HIS A 8 -2.38 -16.69 12.93
N PRO A 9 -3.00 -15.53 13.25
CA PRO A 9 -2.32 -14.42 13.93
C PRO A 9 -1.59 -14.78 15.23
N ASP A 10 -2.06 -15.80 15.96
CA ASP A 10 -1.44 -16.33 17.19
C ASP A 10 -0.06 -16.96 16.98
N LYS A 11 0.30 -17.31 15.74
CA LYS A 11 1.61 -17.85 15.38
C LYS A 11 2.65 -16.77 15.15
N PHE A 12 2.25 -15.51 15.07
CA PHE A 12 3.18 -14.39 14.98
C PHE A 12 3.61 -13.95 16.39
N PRO A 13 4.85 -13.46 16.55
CA PRO A 13 5.27 -12.85 17.81
C PRO A 13 4.33 -11.69 18.19
N PRO A 14 3.82 -11.63 19.43
CA PRO A 14 2.88 -10.59 19.84
C PRO A 14 3.50 -9.18 19.90
N SER A 15 4.82 -9.07 19.74
CA SER A 15 5.59 -7.84 19.64
C SER A 15 6.02 -7.50 18.22
N LEU A 16 5.53 -8.23 17.21
CA LEU A 16 5.93 -8.01 15.82
C LEU A 16 5.45 -6.63 15.34
N LYS A 17 6.40 -5.75 15.06
CA LYS A 17 6.14 -4.39 14.57
C LYS A 17 6.39 -4.20 13.08
N LYS A 18 7.26 -5.02 12.49
CA LYS A 18 7.72 -4.86 11.12
C LYS A 18 7.65 -6.19 10.40
N LEU A 19 6.94 -6.22 9.29
CA LEU A 19 6.79 -7.41 8.46
C LEU A 19 7.13 -7.07 7.00
N THR A 20 7.88 -7.94 6.36
CA THR A 20 8.15 -7.87 4.92
C THR A 20 7.83 -9.23 4.32
N LEU A 21 7.01 -9.23 3.27
CA LEU A 21 6.49 -10.41 2.60
C LEU A 21 6.89 -10.35 1.13
N ILE A 22 7.45 -11.45 0.58
CA ILE A 22 8.05 -11.49 -0.76
C ILE A 22 7.71 -12.82 -1.48
N GLY A 23 7.20 -12.78 -2.71
CA GLY A 23 7.32 -13.90 -3.68
C GLY A 23 6.47 -15.16 -3.48
N SER A 24 5.43 -15.13 -2.64
CA SER A 24 4.67 -16.35 -2.26
C SER A 24 3.34 -16.59 -3.00
N HIS A 25 2.84 -15.64 -3.80
CA HIS A 25 1.59 -15.77 -4.57
C HIS A 25 0.34 -16.20 -3.77
N VAL A 26 0.21 -15.67 -2.55
CA VAL A 26 -0.92 -15.88 -1.65
C VAL A 26 -2.14 -15.06 -2.10
N SER A 27 -3.36 -15.54 -1.84
CA SER A 27 -4.58 -14.79 -2.12
C SER A 27 -4.72 -13.55 -1.22
N TRP A 28 -5.16 -12.42 -1.79
CA TRP A 28 -5.48 -11.21 -1.01
C TRP A 28 -6.51 -11.44 0.10
N GLN A 29 -7.33 -12.50 0.02
CA GLN A 29 -8.29 -12.87 1.08
C GLN A 29 -7.61 -13.16 2.43
N GLU A 30 -6.35 -13.60 2.43
CA GLU A 30 -5.60 -13.87 3.66
C GLU A 30 -4.97 -12.60 4.28
N MET A 31 -5.05 -11.45 3.61
CA MET A 31 -4.49 -10.18 4.10
C MET A 31 -5.11 -9.73 5.42
N SER A 32 -6.37 -10.12 5.71
CA SER A 32 -7.05 -9.87 6.98
C SER A 32 -6.26 -10.41 8.19
N ILE A 33 -5.55 -11.53 8.03
CA ILE A 33 -4.68 -12.11 9.06
C ILE A 33 -3.56 -11.13 9.41
N ILE A 34 -2.90 -10.56 8.40
CA ILE A 34 -1.83 -9.56 8.59
C ILE A 34 -2.41 -8.26 9.16
N GLY A 35 -3.60 -7.85 8.70
CA GLY A 35 -4.33 -6.68 9.21
C GLY A 35 -4.70 -6.77 10.68
N SER A 36 -4.91 -7.97 11.21
CA SER A 36 -5.26 -8.20 12.62
C SER A 36 -4.07 -8.16 13.58
N LEU A 37 -2.83 -8.03 13.08
CA LEU A 37 -1.63 -8.05 13.93
C LEU A 37 -1.57 -6.80 14.83
N PRO A 38 -1.65 -6.95 16.17
CA PRO A 38 -2.03 -5.86 17.09
C PRO A 38 -0.95 -4.79 17.30
N LYS A 39 0.26 -4.99 16.79
CA LYS A 39 1.37 -4.03 16.95
C LYS A 39 2.10 -3.76 15.64
N LEU A 40 1.53 -4.17 14.51
CA LEU A 40 2.17 -4.01 13.21
C LEU A 40 2.18 -2.54 12.82
N GLU A 41 3.37 -1.96 12.72
CA GLU A 41 3.61 -0.56 12.36
C GLU A 41 4.16 -0.42 10.94
N VAL A 42 4.85 -1.44 10.42
CA VAL A 42 5.48 -1.41 9.10
C VAL A 42 5.15 -2.68 8.35
N LEU A 43 4.53 -2.52 7.17
CA LEU A 43 4.26 -3.60 6.24
C LEU A 43 4.89 -3.29 4.88
N LYS A 44 5.61 -4.28 4.35
CA LYS A 44 6.17 -4.23 3.00
C LYS A 44 5.76 -5.49 2.25
N ILE A 45 5.02 -5.33 1.17
CA ILE A 45 4.63 -6.41 0.27
C ILE A 45 5.42 -6.22 -1.02
N LYS A 46 6.11 -7.27 -1.45
CA LYS A 46 6.98 -7.22 -2.63
C LYS A 46 6.77 -8.43 -3.52
N ASP A 47 7.05 -8.22 -4.79
CA ASP A 47 7.26 -9.26 -5.79
C ASP A 47 6.13 -10.31 -5.74
N ASN A 48 4.88 -9.84 -5.85
CA ASN A 48 3.68 -10.67 -5.83
C ASN A 48 3.59 -11.66 -4.64
N PHE A 49 3.95 -11.24 -3.42
CA PHE A 49 3.65 -12.08 -2.25
C PHE A 49 2.15 -12.35 -2.13
N PHE A 50 1.33 -11.31 -2.28
CA PHE A 50 -0.08 -11.48 -2.60
C PHE A 50 -0.25 -11.36 -4.11
N SER A 51 -1.21 -12.10 -4.67
CA SER A 51 -1.50 -12.11 -6.09
C SER A 51 -2.98 -12.01 -6.37
N GLY A 52 -3.27 -11.46 -7.55
CA GLY A 52 -4.63 -11.24 -8.04
C GLY A 52 -4.94 -9.76 -8.20
N PRO A 53 -5.89 -9.44 -9.08
CA PRO A 53 -6.07 -8.08 -9.57
C PRO A 53 -6.71 -7.15 -8.55
N ARG A 54 -7.35 -7.65 -7.50
CA ARG A 54 -8.15 -6.84 -6.56
C ARG A 54 -7.74 -7.11 -5.12
N TRP A 55 -7.45 -6.03 -4.41
CA TRP A 55 -7.29 -6.01 -2.96
C TRP A 55 -8.35 -5.12 -2.35
N GLU A 56 -9.29 -5.75 -1.63
CA GLU A 56 -10.25 -5.06 -0.77
C GLU A 56 -9.73 -5.12 0.66
N THR A 57 -9.42 -3.96 1.24
CA THR A 57 -8.89 -3.88 2.59
C THR A 57 -10.03 -4.17 3.56
N CYS A 58 -9.87 -5.21 4.39
CA CYS A 58 -10.95 -5.69 5.24
C CYS A 58 -11.21 -4.75 6.42
N GLU A 59 -12.50 -4.50 6.67
CA GLU A 59 -13.15 -3.75 7.75
C GLU A 59 -12.24 -3.42 8.96
N GLY A 60 -11.51 -2.30 8.90
CA GLY A 60 -10.81 -1.75 10.07
C GLY A 60 -9.57 -2.53 10.51
N GLY A 61 -8.92 -3.25 9.59
CA GLY A 61 -7.59 -3.82 9.80
C GLY A 61 -6.51 -2.75 10.01
N PHE A 62 -5.27 -3.16 10.32
CA PHE A 62 -4.09 -2.27 10.29
C PHE A 62 -4.15 -1.01 11.19
N LEU A 63 -4.85 -1.09 12.32
CA LEU A 63 -5.06 0.03 13.25
C LEU A 63 -3.80 0.79 13.70
N HIS A 64 -2.65 0.12 13.71
CA HIS A 64 -1.36 0.69 14.13
C HIS A 64 -0.35 0.86 12.98
N LEU A 65 -0.77 0.58 11.75
CA LEU A 65 0.13 0.61 10.61
C LEU A 65 0.48 2.05 10.26
N LYS A 66 1.77 2.37 10.29
CA LYS A 66 2.34 3.70 10.00
C LYS A 66 2.97 3.76 8.63
N PHE A 67 3.51 2.64 8.16
CA PHE A 67 4.20 2.56 6.88
C PHE A 67 3.69 1.37 6.06
N LEU A 68 3.19 1.65 4.87
CA LEU A 68 2.82 0.65 3.87
C LEU A 68 3.69 0.83 2.62
N LYS A 69 4.34 -0.26 2.20
CA LYS A 69 5.00 -0.33 0.89
C LYS A 69 4.44 -1.46 0.05
N LEU A 70 4.00 -1.13 -1.16
CA LEU A 70 3.63 -2.06 -2.20
C LEU A 70 4.68 -1.99 -3.31
N SER A 71 5.24 -3.13 -3.72
CA SER A 71 6.31 -3.15 -4.70
C SER A 71 6.15 -4.31 -5.68
N HIS A 72 6.19 -4.03 -6.98
CA HIS A 72 6.11 -5.03 -8.04
C HIS A 72 4.94 -6.01 -7.81
N LEU A 73 3.73 -5.45 -7.77
CA LEU A 73 2.49 -6.20 -7.58
C LEU A 73 1.68 -6.21 -8.88
N ASP A 74 0.97 -7.31 -9.12
CA ASP A 74 -0.04 -7.51 -10.17
C ASP A 74 -1.43 -6.92 -9.79
N LEU A 75 -1.45 -6.09 -8.76
CA LEU A 75 -2.63 -5.43 -8.23
C LEU A 75 -3.14 -4.35 -9.20
N GLN A 76 -4.40 -4.46 -9.60
CA GLN A 76 -5.08 -3.52 -10.49
C GLN A 76 -6.05 -2.61 -9.74
N GLU A 77 -6.85 -3.17 -8.85
CA GLU A 77 -7.88 -2.48 -8.09
C GLU A 77 -7.57 -2.57 -6.60
N TRP A 78 -7.23 -1.44 -6.00
CA TRP A 78 -7.11 -1.33 -4.55
C TRP A 78 -8.33 -0.61 -4.01
N ILE A 79 -9.02 -1.23 -3.06
CA ILE A 79 -10.17 -0.66 -2.37
C ILE A 79 -9.82 -0.57 -0.89
N ALA A 80 -9.90 0.65 -0.36
CA ALA A 80 -9.67 0.94 1.04
C ALA A 80 -10.44 2.19 1.45
N THR A 81 -10.72 2.27 2.73
CA THR A 81 -11.25 3.44 3.43
C THR A 81 -10.19 4.01 4.37
N ALA A 82 -10.41 5.22 4.89
CA ALA A 82 -9.52 5.80 5.90
C ALA A 82 -9.50 4.99 7.21
N ASP A 83 -10.64 4.36 7.54
CA ASP A 83 -10.81 3.54 8.75
C ASP A 83 -9.98 2.26 8.71
N ASP A 84 -9.56 1.81 7.52
CA ASP A 84 -8.67 0.66 7.36
C ASP A 84 -7.21 1.01 7.65
N PHE A 85 -6.85 2.30 7.74
CA PHE A 85 -5.48 2.74 7.97
C PHE A 85 -5.40 4.01 8.84
N PRO A 86 -6.03 4.04 10.02
CA PRO A 86 -6.24 5.27 10.78
C PRO A 86 -4.95 5.91 11.32
N SER A 87 -3.84 5.15 11.32
CA SER A 87 -2.52 5.59 11.79
C SER A 87 -1.48 5.71 10.67
N LEU A 88 -1.87 5.63 9.39
CA LEU A 88 -0.91 5.60 8.30
C LEU A 88 -0.22 6.95 8.15
N GLU A 89 1.11 6.93 8.19
CA GLU A 89 1.95 8.11 8.05
C GLU A 89 2.59 8.16 6.66
N ARG A 90 2.84 7.00 6.04
CA ARG A 90 3.54 6.92 4.76
C ARG A 90 3.07 5.76 3.88
N LEU A 91 2.75 6.10 2.63
CA LEU A 91 2.47 5.16 1.55
C LEU A 91 3.60 5.19 0.51
N VAL A 92 4.11 4.01 0.15
CA VAL A 92 5.12 3.87 -0.91
C VAL A 92 4.62 2.87 -1.96
N LEU A 93 4.50 3.33 -3.20
CA LEU A 93 4.30 2.48 -4.38
C LEU A 93 5.59 2.40 -5.18
N ASN A 94 6.01 1.20 -5.57
CA ASN A 94 7.23 1.00 -6.34
C ASN A 94 7.07 -0.06 -7.43
N GLY A 95 7.00 0.35 -8.69
CA GLY A 95 6.82 -0.62 -9.78
C GLY A 95 5.44 -1.27 -9.77
N CYS A 96 4.40 -0.54 -9.35
CA CYS A 96 3.00 -0.98 -9.44
C CYS A 96 2.42 -0.46 -10.75
N PHE A 97 2.72 -1.17 -11.85
CA PHE A 97 2.37 -0.73 -13.20
C PHE A 97 0.89 -0.92 -13.53
N ASP A 98 0.29 -1.98 -12.99
CA ASP A 98 -1.09 -2.39 -13.29
C ASP A 98 -2.13 -1.68 -12.41
N LEU A 99 -1.70 -1.01 -11.34
CA LEU A 99 -2.60 -0.35 -10.39
C LEU A 99 -3.33 0.82 -11.06
N ALA A 100 -4.66 0.78 -11.03
CA ALA A 100 -5.52 1.80 -11.62
C ALA A 100 -5.49 3.10 -10.82
N GLU A 101 -5.51 3.06 -9.48
CA GLU A 101 -5.42 4.26 -8.66
C GLU A 101 -5.07 3.94 -7.21
N ILE A 102 -4.63 4.96 -6.49
CA ILE A 102 -4.66 4.97 -5.02
C ILE A 102 -6.10 5.32 -4.61
N PRO A 103 -6.73 4.59 -3.68
CA PRO A 103 -8.06 4.93 -3.19
C PRO A 103 -8.09 6.37 -2.67
N SER A 104 -9.05 7.18 -3.12
CA SER A 104 -9.16 8.59 -2.71
C SER A 104 -9.34 8.75 -1.20
N ALA A 105 -9.97 7.77 -0.54
CA ALA A 105 -10.15 7.72 0.92
C ALA A 105 -8.82 7.67 1.70
N ILE A 106 -7.70 7.30 1.07
CA ILE A 106 -6.36 7.46 1.67
C ILE A 106 -6.07 8.94 1.97
N GLY A 107 -6.63 9.85 1.17
CA GLY A 107 -6.55 11.30 1.39
C GLY A 107 -7.30 11.79 2.62
N ASP A 108 -8.24 11.02 3.16
CA ASP A 108 -8.99 11.38 4.37
C ASP A 108 -8.22 10.99 5.67
N ILE A 109 -7.07 10.34 5.55
CA ILE A 109 -6.25 9.93 6.70
C ILE A 109 -5.46 11.12 7.24
N CYS A 110 -5.88 11.63 8.41
CA CYS A 110 -5.27 12.79 9.07
C CYS A 110 -3.78 12.62 9.44
N THR A 111 -3.30 11.38 9.62
CA THR A 111 -1.90 11.10 9.97
C THR A 111 -0.99 11.03 8.76
N LEU A 112 -1.53 11.02 7.54
CA LEU A 112 -0.75 10.81 6.33
C LEU A 112 0.18 11.99 6.08
N GLN A 113 1.48 11.72 6.02
CA GLN A 113 2.53 12.73 5.86
C GLN A 113 3.25 12.62 4.53
N ALA A 114 3.28 11.44 3.92
CA ALA A 114 3.95 11.26 2.64
C ALA A 114 3.34 10.18 1.76
N ILE A 115 3.29 10.47 0.46
CA ILE A 115 3.06 9.51 -0.62
C ILE A 115 4.30 9.52 -1.50
N GLU A 116 4.91 8.35 -1.70
CA GLU A 116 6.05 8.18 -2.60
C GLU A 116 5.70 7.20 -3.72
N VAL A 117 5.81 7.64 -4.97
CA VAL A 117 5.52 6.83 -6.15
C VAL A 117 6.79 6.68 -6.98
N TYR A 118 7.30 5.45 -7.05
CA TYR A 118 8.52 5.11 -7.80
C TYR A 118 8.17 4.22 -8.98
N ARG A 119 8.61 4.61 -10.18
CA ARG A 119 8.55 3.75 -11.39
C ARG A 119 7.17 3.09 -11.58
N SER A 120 6.07 3.81 -11.34
CA SER A 120 4.71 3.30 -11.55
C SER A 120 4.10 3.91 -12.82
N SER A 121 2.94 3.40 -13.24
CA SER A 121 2.19 3.98 -14.35
C SER A 121 1.64 5.37 -14.00
N LYS A 122 1.08 6.06 -14.99
CA LYS A 122 0.52 7.40 -14.83
C LYS A 122 -0.64 7.43 -13.82
N SER A 123 -1.42 6.36 -13.73
CA SER A 123 -2.67 6.33 -12.98
C SER A 123 -2.47 6.45 -11.44
N PRO A 124 -1.56 5.71 -10.80
CA PRO A 124 -1.20 5.92 -9.40
C PRO A 124 -0.55 7.29 -9.13
N VAL A 125 0.15 7.87 -10.13
CA VAL A 125 0.73 9.20 -10.02
C VAL A 125 -0.36 10.28 -10.01
N ASP A 126 -1.33 10.19 -10.91
CA ASP A 126 -2.42 11.16 -11.02
C ASP A 126 -3.32 11.13 -9.77
N SER A 127 -3.67 9.94 -9.28
CA SER A 127 -4.42 9.79 -8.01
C SER A 127 -3.64 10.32 -6.79
N ALA A 128 -2.32 10.09 -6.73
CA ALA A 128 -1.50 10.67 -5.67
C ALA A 128 -1.50 12.21 -5.69
N ARG A 129 -1.51 12.83 -6.89
CA ARG A 129 -1.64 14.29 -7.04
C ARG A 129 -3.01 14.78 -6.59
N GLN A 130 -4.09 14.10 -6.97
CA GLN A 130 -5.44 14.47 -6.56
C GLN A 130 -5.61 14.41 -5.03
N ILE A 131 -5.01 13.42 -4.37
CA ILE A 131 -5.01 13.32 -2.90
C ILE A 131 -4.29 14.52 -2.28
N GLU A 132 -3.11 14.88 -2.79
CA GLU A 132 -2.35 16.02 -2.30
C GLU A 132 -3.06 17.37 -2.52
N GLU A 133 -3.66 17.56 -3.69
CA GLU A 133 -4.48 18.74 -3.99
C GLU A 133 -5.72 18.83 -3.09
N SER A 134 -6.37 17.68 -2.82
CA SER A 134 -7.55 17.62 -1.94
C SER A 134 -7.20 17.99 -0.51
N GLN A 135 -6.14 17.40 0.05
CA GLN A 135 -5.66 17.72 1.39
C GLN A 135 -5.25 19.19 1.52
N ARG A 136 -4.58 19.74 0.50
CA ARG A 136 -4.24 21.16 0.42
C ARG A 136 -5.50 22.04 0.43
N SER A 137 -6.52 21.67 -0.33
CA SER A 137 -7.79 22.43 -0.37
C SER A 137 -8.53 22.47 0.98
N TRP A 138 -8.32 21.46 1.82
CA TRP A 138 -8.83 21.40 3.20
C TRP A 138 -7.91 22.06 4.23
N GLY A 139 -6.81 22.66 3.78
CA GLY A 139 -5.87 23.39 4.63
C GLY A 139 -4.72 22.56 5.19
N ASN A 140 -4.48 21.35 4.67
CA ASN A 140 -3.30 20.56 5.02
C ASN A 140 -2.19 20.70 3.96
N ASP A 141 -1.22 21.57 4.22
CA ASP A 141 -0.04 21.77 3.37
C ASP A 141 1.14 20.83 3.71
N GLU A 142 1.00 19.98 4.74
CA GLU A 142 2.11 19.15 5.25
C GLU A 142 2.30 17.82 4.51
N LEU A 143 1.31 17.39 3.71
CA LEU A 143 1.43 16.16 2.93
C LEU A 143 2.49 16.32 1.84
N LYS A 144 3.50 15.46 1.87
CA LYS A 144 4.60 15.48 0.89
C LYS A 144 4.39 14.42 -0.19
N LEU A 145 4.29 14.87 -1.43
CA LEU A 145 4.25 13.98 -2.59
C LEU A 145 5.62 13.89 -3.25
N PHE A 146 6.14 12.67 -3.38
CA PHE A 146 7.39 12.40 -4.10
C PHE A 146 7.13 11.47 -5.28
N ILE A 147 7.50 11.92 -6.48
CA ILE A 147 7.34 11.14 -7.71
C ILE A 147 8.71 10.92 -8.34
N TYR A 148 9.05 9.65 -8.54
CA TYR A 148 10.32 9.21 -9.10
C TYR A 148 10.06 8.46 -10.40
N PRO A 149 10.24 9.11 -11.57
CA PRO A 149 9.94 8.49 -12.85
C PRO A 149 10.85 7.29 -13.14
N HIS A 150 10.40 6.41 -14.02
CA HIS A 150 11.27 5.42 -14.62
C HIS A 150 12.27 6.16 -15.53
N PHE A 151 13.58 5.99 -15.29
CA PHE A 151 14.58 6.42 -16.27
C PHE A 151 14.35 5.59 -17.53
N GLN A 152 13.78 6.19 -18.57
CA GLN A 152 13.91 5.65 -19.92
C GLN A 152 15.33 6.01 -20.37
N GLU A 153 16.17 5.00 -20.60
CA GLU A 153 17.30 5.21 -21.51
C GLU A 153 16.70 5.56 -22.86
N ASP A 154 17.01 6.75 -23.38
CA ASP A 154 16.73 7.12 -24.77
C ASP A 154 17.45 6.12 -25.68
N THR A 155 16.83 4.98 -25.97
CA THR A 155 17.25 4.10 -27.07
C THR A 155 16.72 4.66 -28.37
N SER A 156 17.16 5.87 -28.72
CA SER A 156 17.07 6.41 -30.07
C SER A 156 18.47 6.33 -30.68
N PHE A 157 18.70 5.32 -31.51
CA PHE A 157 19.79 5.33 -32.50
C PHE A 157 19.24 5.82 -33.83
#